data_AF-A0A0C9QFH6-F1
#
_entry.id   AF-A0A0C9QFH6-F1
#
_cell.length_a   1.000
_cell.length_b   1.000
_cell.length_c   1.000
_cell.angle_alpha   90.00
_cell.angle_beta   90.00
_cell.angle_gamma   90.00
#
_symmetry.space_group_name_H-M   'P 1'
#
loop_
_entity.id
_entity.type
_entity.pdbx_description
1 polymer ?
#
loop_
_entity_poly.entity_id
_entity_poly.type
_entity_poly.pdbx_seq_one_letter_code
_entity_poly.pdbx_strand_id
1 'polypeptide(L)'
;MDIPEDEILDELNSTLTEESQLSEISPEKPETTSEDAERVLHHRELRRKLKSTEEKIDKYMLSISEISRKSWEVNLGALNEKLTSDDGYSQKTIHNIQEYIQKLEEQFKELDKADTQVMTITSRVLQEIDDSYDNLISIIAKEINKKRELLKLEAKVFERESLVPLKACREEIHKQILCTKKSISSIETNKNERMSHVERHELLRADRKIGGIPAVPSLEELPFLNFKFPSKPQVKELLNNVHSMGTILRLGPVQITEIEEKPGSVFVKWGISDPEYAFEDHIYILQKALGEVLDPTSDDFITIYEGDENYCFVKNLEINRSITLRVGVQSLESAWSSTRITKTSVPNYGWSLDNEDYMITNNATVAAKINDQASAVFSRDALIDANQIIEFKFLDVPGQVLSDEGIALVSEPGGKDDFLRRRGSLMITARGKILMDGEEKLMQLPPVHSGARIIFTITRRDEETLRVNIECSDKAVTYYWNVETPLYFAARFLQSKKWNLMVK
;
A
#
# COMPACT_ATOMS: atom_id res chain seq x y z
N MET A 1 -13.80 1.47 -44.09
CA MET A 1 -14.73 0.33 -44.26
C MET A 1 -14.99 -0.12 -42.85
N ASP A 2 -16.09 0.39 -42.31
CA ASP A 2 -16.56 0.09 -40.97
C ASP A 2 -17.12 -1.34 -40.99
N ILE A 3 -16.66 -2.15 -40.06
CA ILE A 3 -17.23 -3.46 -39.75
C ILE A 3 -17.79 -3.32 -38.33
N PRO A 4 -19.04 -3.74 -38.05
CA PRO A 4 -19.68 -3.49 -36.76
C PRO A 4 -19.07 -4.37 -35.67
N GLU A 5 -18.89 -3.80 -34.47
CA GLU A 5 -18.30 -4.45 -33.29
C GLU A 5 -19.19 -5.56 -32.67
N ASP A 6 -20.41 -5.77 -33.18
CA ASP A 6 -21.38 -6.71 -32.61
C ASP A 6 -21.24 -8.16 -33.09
N GLU A 7 -20.45 -8.45 -34.14
CA GLU A 7 -20.30 -9.84 -34.66
C GLU A 7 -19.17 -10.65 -33.98
N ILE A 8 -18.32 -10.04 -33.16
CA ILE A 8 -17.17 -10.73 -32.52
C ILE A 8 -17.51 -11.25 -31.12
N LEU A 9 -18.54 -10.71 -30.46
CA LEU A 9 -18.98 -11.14 -29.12
C LEU A 9 -19.85 -12.42 -29.15
N ASP A 10 -20.54 -12.70 -30.26
CA ASP A 10 -21.35 -13.92 -30.38
C ASP A 10 -20.50 -15.18 -30.67
N GLU A 11 -19.32 -15.04 -31.29
CA GLU A 11 -18.40 -16.16 -31.55
C GLU A 11 -17.63 -16.62 -30.28
N LEU A 12 -17.44 -15.75 -29.30
CA LEU A 12 -16.84 -16.08 -28.01
C LEU A 12 -17.86 -16.67 -27.01
N ASN A 13 -19.14 -16.31 -27.14
CA ASN A 13 -20.19 -16.90 -26.31
C ASN A 13 -20.64 -18.28 -26.80
N SER A 14 -20.48 -18.61 -28.09
CA SER A 14 -20.84 -19.95 -28.60
C SER A 14 -19.82 -21.04 -28.20
N THR A 15 -18.58 -20.67 -27.89
CA THR A 15 -17.52 -21.61 -27.50
C THR A 15 -17.59 -22.05 -26.03
N LEU A 16 -18.43 -21.40 -25.20
CA LEU A 16 -18.65 -21.77 -23.79
C LEU A 16 -19.89 -22.67 -23.58
N THR A 17 -20.72 -22.87 -24.60
CA THR A 17 -21.98 -23.65 -24.49
C THR A 17 -21.94 -25.03 -25.16
N GLU A 18 -20.90 -25.36 -25.93
CA GLU A 18 -20.82 -26.62 -26.69
C GLU A 18 -20.15 -27.81 -25.98
N GLU A 19 -19.66 -27.67 -24.73
CA GLU A 19 -19.08 -28.81 -23.99
C GLU A 19 -20.12 -29.77 -23.38
N SER A 20 -21.43 -29.60 -23.62
CA SER A 20 -22.45 -30.48 -23.01
C SER A 20 -22.90 -31.67 -23.86
N GLN A 21 -22.48 -31.81 -25.13
CA GLN A 21 -22.86 -32.98 -25.93
C GLN A 21 -21.74 -33.40 -26.88
N LEU A 22 -21.01 -34.46 -26.52
CA LEU A 22 -20.48 -35.46 -27.47
C LEU A 22 -19.84 -36.61 -26.68
N SER A 23 -20.60 -37.70 -26.55
CA SER A 23 -20.10 -39.02 -26.21
C SER A 23 -19.64 -39.76 -27.48
N GLU A 24 -18.51 -40.46 -27.35
CA GLU A 24 -18.00 -41.55 -28.19
C GLU A 24 -17.44 -41.19 -29.59
N ILE A 25 -16.10 -41.17 -29.72
CA ILE A 25 -15.28 -42.10 -30.52
C ILE A 25 -13.78 -41.67 -30.51
N SER A 26 -12.93 -42.52 -29.92
CA SER A 26 -11.47 -42.78 -30.08
C SER A 26 -10.37 -41.68 -29.98
N PRO A 27 -9.13 -42.06 -29.59
CA PRO A 27 -8.26 -41.22 -28.77
C PRO A 27 -7.02 -40.69 -29.52
N GLU A 28 -6.89 -39.38 -29.61
CA GLU A 28 -5.56 -38.75 -29.58
C GLU A 28 -5.42 -38.07 -28.22
N LYS A 29 -4.55 -38.63 -27.37
CA LYS A 29 -4.19 -38.04 -26.08
C LYS A 29 -3.51 -36.69 -26.33
N PRO A 30 -4.03 -35.55 -25.84
CA PRO A 30 -3.18 -34.41 -25.61
C PRO A 30 -2.27 -34.76 -24.42
N GLU A 31 -0.96 -34.58 -24.57
CA GLU A 31 -0.03 -34.58 -23.44
C GLU A 31 -0.40 -33.42 -22.52
N THR A 32 -1.29 -33.69 -21.56
CA THR A 32 -1.61 -32.76 -20.48
C THR A 32 -0.39 -32.64 -19.58
N THR A 33 0.15 -31.43 -19.48
CA THR A 33 1.27 -31.16 -18.57
C THR A 33 0.78 -31.24 -17.12
N SER A 34 1.64 -31.66 -16.18
CA SER A 34 1.27 -31.90 -14.76
C SER A 34 0.57 -30.68 -14.12
N GLU A 35 0.99 -29.47 -14.51
CA GLU A 35 0.44 -28.20 -14.01
C GLU A 35 -1.00 -27.96 -14.49
N ASP A 36 -1.35 -28.35 -15.73
CA ASP A 36 -2.72 -28.19 -16.24
C ASP A 36 -3.70 -29.13 -15.53
N ALA A 37 -3.23 -30.32 -15.14
CA ALA A 37 -4.03 -31.26 -14.36
C ALA A 37 -4.31 -30.75 -12.93
N GLU A 38 -3.32 -30.12 -12.28
CA GLU A 38 -3.48 -29.51 -10.96
C GLU A 38 -4.47 -28.34 -10.98
N ARG A 39 -4.42 -27.50 -12.03
CA ARG A 39 -5.35 -26.37 -12.22
C ARG A 39 -6.80 -26.83 -12.38
N VAL A 40 -7.03 -27.81 -13.25
CA VAL A 40 -8.37 -28.40 -13.46
C VAL A 40 -8.89 -29.03 -12.17
N LEU A 41 -8.00 -29.67 -11.40
CA LEU A 41 -8.36 -30.25 -10.10
C LEU A 41 -8.75 -29.15 -9.09
N HIS A 42 -7.97 -28.07 -8.99
CA HIS A 42 -8.24 -26.95 -8.09
C HIS A 42 -9.58 -26.28 -8.40
N HIS A 43 -9.85 -25.97 -9.67
CA HIS A 43 -11.13 -25.41 -10.11
C HIS A 43 -12.32 -26.31 -9.75
N ARG A 44 -12.16 -27.62 -9.96
CA ARG A 44 -13.20 -28.61 -9.62
C ARG A 44 -13.44 -28.67 -8.11
N GLU A 45 -12.39 -28.54 -7.31
CA GLU A 45 -12.49 -28.51 -5.86
C GLU A 45 -13.23 -27.25 -5.39
N LEU A 46 -12.90 -26.08 -5.93
CA LEU A 46 -13.58 -24.81 -5.62
C LEU A 46 -15.08 -24.89 -5.95
N ARG A 47 -15.46 -25.39 -7.14
CA ARG A 47 -16.87 -25.59 -7.51
C ARG A 47 -17.60 -26.53 -6.55
N ARG A 48 -16.95 -27.61 -6.12
CA ARG A 48 -17.53 -28.55 -5.14
C ARG A 48 -17.74 -27.88 -3.79
N LYS A 49 -16.76 -27.10 -3.32
CA LYS A 49 -16.85 -26.34 -2.07
C LYS A 49 -17.99 -25.34 -2.12
N LEU A 50 -18.08 -24.54 -3.19
CA LEU A 50 -19.14 -23.54 -3.40
C LEU A 50 -20.53 -24.17 -3.29
N LYS A 51 -20.78 -25.24 -4.06
CA LYS A 51 -22.06 -25.94 -4.04
C LYS A 51 -22.41 -26.46 -2.63
N SER A 52 -21.43 -27.07 -1.96
CA SER A 52 -21.64 -27.57 -0.59
C SER A 52 -21.93 -26.46 0.41
N THR A 53 -21.34 -25.27 0.23
CA THR A 53 -21.63 -24.11 1.09
C THR A 53 -22.99 -23.51 0.82
N GLU A 54 -23.42 -23.41 -0.44
CA GLU A 54 -24.77 -22.93 -0.82
C GLU A 54 -25.85 -23.82 -0.22
N GLU A 55 -25.72 -25.15 -0.33
CA GLU A 55 -26.65 -26.12 0.27
C GLU A 55 -26.75 -25.95 1.80
N LYS A 56 -25.65 -25.61 2.48
CA LYS A 56 -25.65 -25.33 3.93
C LYS A 56 -26.37 -24.03 4.25
N ILE A 57 -26.14 -22.98 3.48
CA ILE A 57 -26.80 -21.68 3.63
C ILE A 57 -28.31 -21.87 3.48
N ASP A 58 -28.77 -22.55 2.42
CA ASP A 58 -30.19 -22.83 2.19
C ASP A 58 -30.82 -23.59 3.37
N LYS A 59 -30.11 -24.59 3.91
CA LYS A 59 -30.56 -25.33 5.09
C LYS A 59 -30.71 -24.43 6.33
N TYR A 60 -29.77 -23.52 6.55
CA TYR A 60 -29.86 -22.57 7.67
C TYR A 60 -31.01 -21.58 7.47
N MET A 61 -31.19 -21.06 6.26
CA MET A 61 -32.31 -20.15 5.93
C MET A 61 -33.67 -20.82 6.13
N LEU A 62 -33.82 -22.08 5.71
CA LEU A 62 -35.03 -22.85 5.98
C LEU A 62 -35.27 -23.03 7.48
N SER A 63 -34.22 -23.37 8.25
CA SER A 63 -34.31 -23.53 9.70
C SER A 63 -34.72 -22.24 10.41
N ILE A 64 -34.16 -21.09 10.00
CA ILE A 64 -34.52 -19.76 10.52
C ILE A 64 -36.00 -19.47 10.21
N SER A 65 -36.44 -19.73 8.97
CA SER A 65 -37.84 -19.52 8.58
C SER A 65 -38.81 -20.39 9.39
N GLU A 66 -38.43 -21.63 9.70
CA GLU A 66 -39.22 -22.52 10.55
C GLU A 66 -39.28 -22.06 12.00
N ILE A 67 -38.19 -21.52 12.56
CA ILE A 67 -38.15 -20.98 13.92
C ILE A 67 -39.02 -19.73 14.02
N SER A 68 -38.89 -18.79 13.07
CA SER A 68 -39.77 -17.62 12.98
C SER A 68 -41.22 -18.07 12.83
N ARG A 69 -41.47 -19.17 12.12
CA ARG A 69 -42.82 -19.72 11.96
C ARG A 69 -43.39 -20.33 13.25
N LYS A 70 -42.57 -21.01 14.04
CA LYS A 70 -43.02 -21.55 15.34
C LYS A 70 -43.16 -20.46 16.41
N SER A 71 -42.43 -19.35 16.28
CA SER A 71 -42.50 -18.23 17.21
C SER A 71 -43.86 -17.52 17.24
N TRP A 72 -44.62 -17.49 16.13
CA TRP A 72 -45.99 -16.93 16.13
C TRP A 72 -47.05 -17.89 16.67
N GLU A 73 -46.72 -19.17 16.83
CA GLU A 73 -47.61 -20.16 17.46
C GLU A 73 -47.51 -20.12 19.00
N VAL A 74 -46.44 -19.54 19.56
CA VAL A 74 -46.33 -19.25 20.99
C VAL A 74 -47.09 -17.96 21.30
N ASN A 75 -48.40 -18.11 21.53
CA ASN A 75 -49.28 -17.02 21.90
C ASN A 75 -48.90 -16.47 23.29
N LEU A 76 -48.14 -15.36 23.33
CA LEU A 76 -47.83 -14.59 24.54
C LEU A 76 -49.09 -14.17 25.33
N GLY A 77 -50.27 -14.22 24.69
CA GLY A 77 -51.57 -14.02 25.34
C GLY A 77 -51.90 -15.05 26.44
N ALA A 78 -51.36 -16.27 26.38
CA ALA A 78 -51.68 -17.32 27.37
C ALA A 78 -50.80 -17.27 28.64
N LEU A 79 -49.68 -16.55 28.64
CA LEU A 79 -48.84 -16.37 29.83
C LEU A 79 -49.31 -15.22 30.73
N ASN A 80 -49.97 -14.21 30.15
CA ASN A 80 -50.40 -13.01 30.88
C ASN A 80 -51.66 -13.22 31.74
N GLU A 81 -52.48 -14.24 31.47
CA GLU A 81 -53.71 -14.49 32.25
C GLU A 81 -53.46 -15.25 33.57
N LYS A 82 -52.24 -15.73 33.85
CA LYS A 82 -51.93 -16.51 35.05
C LYS A 82 -50.96 -15.87 36.05
N LEU A 83 -50.53 -14.63 35.83
CA LEU A 83 -49.59 -13.89 36.68
C LEU A 83 -50.26 -12.73 37.45
N THR A 84 -51.54 -12.89 37.81
CA THR A 84 -52.29 -11.98 38.68
C THR A 84 -52.12 -12.31 40.17
N SER A 85 -50.89 -12.61 40.61
CA SER A 85 -50.53 -12.54 42.02
C SER A 85 -49.23 -11.77 42.19
N ASP A 86 -49.33 -10.71 42.98
CA ASP A 86 -48.29 -9.79 43.45
C ASP A 86 -47.04 -10.54 43.97
N ASP A 87 -46.02 -10.67 43.12
CA ASP A 87 -44.73 -11.21 43.50
C ASP A 87 -43.65 -10.41 42.77
N GLY A 88 -43.03 -9.44 43.46
CA GLY A 88 -42.02 -8.52 42.89
C GLY A 88 -40.81 -9.22 42.26
N TYR A 89 -40.60 -10.50 42.59
CA TYR A 89 -39.62 -11.38 41.95
C TYR A 89 -39.96 -11.69 40.49
N SER A 90 -41.24 -11.86 40.17
CA SER A 90 -41.72 -12.17 38.81
C SER A 90 -41.58 -10.98 37.87
N GLN A 91 -41.84 -9.76 38.35
CA GLN A 91 -41.65 -8.54 37.54
C GLN A 91 -40.17 -8.25 37.24
N LYS A 92 -39.27 -8.42 38.22
CA LYS A 92 -37.83 -8.28 38.00
C LYS A 92 -37.30 -9.32 37.02
N THR A 93 -37.82 -10.54 37.07
CA THR A 93 -37.46 -11.61 36.12
C THR A 93 -37.96 -11.28 34.71
N ILE A 94 -39.19 -10.78 34.56
CA ILE A 94 -39.73 -10.33 33.27
C ILE A 94 -38.87 -9.20 32.69
N HIS A 95 -38.48 -8.22 33.50
CA HIS A 95 -37.62 -7.12 33.06
C HIS A 95 -36.26 -7.60 32.57
N ASN A 96 -35.60 -8.51 33.31
CA ASN A 96 -34.32 -9.10 32.89
C ASN A 96 -34.45 -9.90 31.58
N ILE A 97 -35.58 -10.60 31.36
CA ILE A 97 -35.85 -11.31 30.11
C ILE A 97 -36.06 -10.33 28.95
N GLN A 98 -36.76 -9.22 29.17
CA GLN A 98 -36.94 -8.17 28.16
C GLN A 98 -35.62 -7.51 27.77
N GLU A 99 -34.77 -7.17 28.74
CA GLU A 99 -33.42 -6.66 28.46
C GLU A 99 -32.57 -7.68 27.67
N TYR A 100 -32.69 -8.96 28.00
CA TYR A 100 -31.98 -10.02 27.28
C TYR A 100 -32.49 -10.17 25.83
N ILE A 101 -33.81 -10.11 25.60
CA ILE A 101 -34.39 -10.10 24.25
C ILE A 101 -33.88 -8.89 23.47
N GLN A 102 -33.87 -7.70 24.07
CA GLN A 102 -33.35 -6.50 23.41
C GLN A 102 -31.87 -6.68 23.00
N LYS A 103 -31.03 -7.24 23.88
CA LYS A 103 -29.63 -7.55 23.55
C LYS A 103 -29.51 -8.55 22.39
N LEU A 104 -30.38 -9.56 22.34
CA LEU A 104 -30.42 -10.52 21.23
C LEU A 104 -30.89 -9.87 19.92
N GLU A 105 -31.89 -8.99 19.96
CA GLU A 105 -32.34 -8.22 18.80
C GLU A 105 -31.27 -7.26 18.28
N GLU A 106 -30.51 -6.63 19.18
CA GLU A 106 -29.33 -5.82 18.84
C GLU A 106 -28.26 -6.68 18.17
N GLN A 107 -27.94 -7.87 18.71
CA GLN A 107 -27.01 -8.80 18.07
C GLN A 107 -27.48 -9.27 16.69
N PHE A 108 -28.79 -9.50 16.51
CA PHE A 108 -29.36 -9.87 15.22
C PHE A 108 -29.17 -8.76 14.17
N LYS A 109 -29.40 -7.50 14.55
CA LYS A 109 -29.12 -6.34 13.67
C LYS A 109 -27.65 -6.20 13.30
N GLU A 110 -26.74 -6.48 14.24
CA GLU A 110 -25.30 -6.50 13.93
C GLU A 110 -24.92 -7.64 12.98
N LEU A 111 -25.61 -8.78 13.06
CA LEU A 111 -25.44 -9.89 12.11
C LEU A 111 -25.91 -9.51 10.70
N ASP A 112 -27.08 -8.87 10.56
CA ASP A 112 -27.59 -8.39 9.27
C ASP A 112 -26.63 -7.38 8.61
N LYS A 113 -26.00 -6.51 9.43
CA LYS A 113 -24.94 -5.61 8.97
C LYS A 113 -23.70 -6.37 8.50
N ALA A 114 -23.28 -7.40 9.24
CA ALA A 114 -22.14 -8.23 8.88
C ALA A 114 -22.38 -8.98 7.56
N ASP A 115 -23.59 -9.51 7.34
CA ASP A 115 -23.97 -10.15 6.08
C ASP A 115 -23.90 -9.16 4.91
N THR A 116 -24.48 -7.97 5.08
CA THR A 116 -24.44 -6.90 4.07
C THR A 116 -23.00 -6.49 3.75
N GLN A 117 -22.15 -6.42 4.77
CA GLN A 117 -20.73 -6.10 4.63
C GLN A 117 -19.98 -7.17 3.84
N VAL A 118 -20.19 -8.46 4.14
CA VAL A 118 -19.58 -9.57 3.40
C VAL A 118 -19.98 -9.54 1.92
N MET A 119 -21.26 -9.31 1.62
CA MET A 119 -21.76 -9.23 0.25
C MET A 119 -21.18 -8.04 -0.51
N THR A 120 -21.07 -6.89 0.14
CA THR A 120 -20.52 -5.67 -0.45
C THR A 120 -19.02 -5.81 -0.72
N ILE A 121 -18.25 -6.33 0.24
CA ILE A 121 -16.81 -6.60 0.07
C ILE A 121 -16.60 -7.60 -1.07
N THR A 122 -17.36 -8.69 -1.09
CA THR A 122 -17.22 -9.73 -2.13
C THR A 122 -17.54 -9.16 -3.51
N SER A 123 -18.63 -8.42 -3.65
CA SER A 123 -19.03 -7.80 -4.93
C SER A 123 -17.96 -6.83 -5.43
N ARG A 124 -17.38 -6.03 -4.52
CA ARG A 124 -16.28 -5.12 -4.85
C ARG A 124 -15.03 -5.87 -5.30
N VAL A 125 -14.62 -6.92 -4.59
CA VAL A 125 -13.45 -7.73 -4.97
C VAL A 125 -13.66 -8.39 -6.34
N LEU A 126 -14.86 -8.88 -6.63
CA LEU A 126 -15.19 -9.41 -7.96
C LEU A 126 -15.02 -8.35 -9.05
N GLN A 127 -15.52 -7.14 -8.81
CA GLN A 127 -15.34 -6.02 -9.75
C GLN A 127 -13.87 -5.61 -9.90
N GLU A 128 -13.09 -5.56 -8.81
CA GLU A 128 -11.65 -5.26 -8.86
C GLU A 128 -10.87 -6.31 -9.65
N ILE A 129 -11.26 -7.59 -9.57
CA ILE A 129 -10.68 -8.67 -10.39
C ILE A 129 -10.97 -8.40 -11.86
N ASP A 130 -12.23 -8.17 -12.22
CA ASP A 130 -12.63 -7.91 -13.61
C ASP A 130 -11.90 -6.68 -14.18
N ASP A 131 -11.94 -5.54 -13.46
CA ASP A 131 -11.29 -4.30 -13.87
C ASP A 131 -9.76 -4.48 -14.04
N SER A 132 -9.12 -5.24 -13.15
CA SER A 132 -7.66 -5.49 -13.20
C SER A 132 -7.28 -6.35 -14.40
N TYR A 133 -8.02 -7.41 -14.67
CA TYR A 133 -7.76 -8.31 -15.80
C TYR A 133 -8.12 -7.67 -17.14
N ASP A 134 -9.20 -6.88 -17.20
CA ASP A 134 -9.56 -6.11 -18.39
C ASP A 134 -8.49 -5.07 -18.73
N ASN A 135 -7.96 -4.38 -17.72
CA ASN A 135 -6.83 -3.46 -17.90
C ASN A 135 -5.57 -4.20 -18.39
N LEU A 136 -5.25 -5.37 -17.82
CA LEU A 136 -4.13 -6.19 -18.27
C LEU A 136 -4.29 -6.63 -19.74
N ILE A 137 -5.48 -7.11 -20.11
CA ILE A 137 -5.82 -7.49 -21.49
C ILE A 137 -5.64 -6.29 -22.42
N SER A 138 -6.16 -5.12 -22.05
CA SER A 138 -6.04 -3.89 -22.83
C SER A 138 -4.58 -3.48 -23.07
N ILE A 139 -3.76 -3.50 -22.01
CA ILE A 139 -2.32 -3.17 -22.10
C ILE A 139 -1.58 -4.16 -23.00
N ILE A 140 -1.76 -5.47 -22.78
CA ILE A 140 -1.09 -6.51 -23.57
C ILE A 140 -1.54 -6.45 -25.04
N ALA A 141 -2.85 -6.33 -25.30
CA ALA A 141 -3.39 -6.25 -26.65
C ALA A 141 -2.85 -5.02 -27.40
N LYS A 142 -2.72 -3.88 -26.71
CA LYS A 142 -2.14 -2.66 -27.27
C LYS A 142 -0.68 -2.87 -27.69
N GLU A 143 0.15 -3.48 -26.85
CA GLU A 143 1.56 -3.72 -27.17
C GLU A 143 1.75 -4.78 -28.27
N ILE A 144 0.94 -5.84 -28.27
CA ILE A 144 0.92 -6.84 -29.35
C ILE A 144 0.53 -6.18 -30.68
N ASN A 145 -0.51 -5.34 -30.69
CA ASN A 145 -0.94 -4.63 -31.90
C ASN A 145 0.12 -3.64 -32.40
N LYS A 146 0.80 -2.91 -31.50
CA LYS A 146 1.95 -2.07 -31.88
C LYS A 146 3.05 -2.88 -32.55
N LYS A 147 3.43 -4.03 -31.97
CA LYS A 147 4.46 -4.90 -32.56
C LYS A 147 4.02 -5.45 -33.92
N ARG A 148 2.75 -5.83 -34.06
CA ARG A 148 2.17 -6.27 -35.34
C ARG A 148 2.28 -5.21 -36.42
N GLU A 149 1.90 -3.97 -36.12
CA GLU A 149 1.97 -2.88 -37.10
C GLU A 149 3.40 -2.49 -37.44
N LEU A 150 4.33 -2.54 -36.47
CA LEU A 150 5.76 -2.36 -36.71
C LEU A 150 6.31 -3.40 -37.69
N LEU A 151 6.02 -4.69 -37.47
CA LEU A 151 6.47 -5.78 -38.36
C LEU A 151 5.89 -5.64 -39.78
N LYS A 152 4.62 -5.23 -39.90
CA LYS A 152 4.01 -4.93 -41.21
C LYS A 152 4.69 -3.75 -41.90
N LEU A 153 5.07 -2.72 -41.13
CA LEU A 153 5.77 -1.56 -41.67
C LEU A 153 7.18 -1.93 -42.14
N GLU A 154 7.93 -2.70 -41.35
CA GLU A 154 9.25 -3.24 -41.72
C GLU A 154 9.18 -4.02 -43.04
N ALA A 155 8.18 -4.90 -43.20
CA ALA A 155 7.94 -5.64 -44.44
C ALA A 155 7.67 -4.71 -45.65
N LYS A 156 6.85 -3.67 -45.47
CA LYS A 156 6.57 -2.67 -46.52
C LYS A 156 7.79 -1.83 -46.87
N VAL A 157 8.60 -1.43 -45.89
CA VAL A 157 9.84 -0.70 -46.13
C VAL A 157 10.78 -1.56 -46.95
N PHE A 158 10.97 -2.83 -46.56
CA PHE A 158 11.79 -3.78 -47.28
C PHE A 158 11.32 -3.99 -48.73
N GLU A 159 10.00 -4.11 -48.95
CA GLU A 159 9.41 -4.15 -50.30
C GLU A 159 9.80 -2.90 -51.10
N ARG A 160 9.65 -1.71 -50.53
CA ARG A 160 9.96 -0.45 -51.22
C ARG A 160 11.44 -0.35 -51.55
N GLU A 161 12.32 -0.62 -50.60
CA GLU A 161 13.77 -0.60 -50.78
C GLU A 161 14.22 -1.59 -51.86
N SER A 162 13.67 -2.80 -51.86
CA SER A 162 13.96 -3.83 -52.86
C SER A 162 13.50 -3.44 -54.26
N LEU A 163 12.41 -2.69 -54.38
CA LEU A 163 11.88 -2.23 -55.67
C LEU A 163 12.63 -1.03 -56.28
N VAL A 164 13.34 -0.22 -55.48
CA VAL A 164 14.09 0.95 -55.98
C VAL A 164 15.11 0.59 -57.07
N PRO A 165 16.07 -0.33 -56.85
CA PRO A 165 17.06 -0.68 -57.88
C PRO A 165 16.41 -1.33 -59.11
N LEU A 166 15.34 -2.11 -58.92
CA LEU A 166 14.60 -2.72 -60.03
C LEU A 166 13.91 -1.68 -60.90
N LYS A 167 13.34 -0.64 -60.29
CA LYS A 167 12.74 0.49 -61.02
C LYS A 167 13.80 1.31 -61.77
N ALA A 168 14.94 1.57 -61.14
CA ALA A 168 16.05 2.28 -61.79
C ALA A 168 16.62 1.49 -62.99
N CYS A 169 16.78 0.17 -62.84
CA CYS A 169 17.18 -0.71 -63.94
C CYS A 169 16.16 -0.68 -65.10
N ARG A 170 14.86 -0.74 -64.78
CA ARG A 170 13.78 -0.62 -65.78
C ARG A 170 13.83 0.72 -66.53
N GLU A 171 14.08 1.82 -65.81
CA GLU A 171 14.21 3.16 -66.40
C GLU A 171 15.40 3.23 -67.36
N GLU A 172 16.56 2.71 -66.96
CA GLU A 172 17.76 2.71 -67.80
C GLU A 172 17.57 1.85 -69.07
N ILE A 173 16.95 0.66 -68.95
CA ILE A 173 16.60 -0.17 -70.10
C ILE A 173 15.66 0.58 -71.04
N HIS A 174 14.60 1.21 -70.51
CA HIS A 174 13.68 2.01 -71.33
C HIS A 174 14.37 3.19 -72.03
N LYS A 175 15.27 3.90 -71.32
CA LYS A 175 16.04 5.01 -71.88
C LYS A 175 16.94 4.54 -73.03
N GLN A 176 17.63 3.41 -72.86
CA GLN A 176 18.45 2.84 -73.92
C GLN A 176 17.62 2.41 -75.13
N ILE A 177 16.44 1.80 -74.91
CA ILE A 177 15.50 1.48 -76.00
C ILE A 177 15.08 2.74 -76.76
N LEU A 178 14.71 3.82 -76.05
CA LEU A 178 14.29 5.09 -76.66
C LEU A 178 15.44 5.76 -77.42
N CYS A 179 16.63 5.86 -76.83
CA CYS A 179 17.81 6.41 -77.49
C CYS A 179 18.20 5.61 -78.74
N THR A 180 18.12 4.29 -78.69
CA THR A 180 18.39 3.41 -79.84
C THR A 180 17.34 3.62 -80.93
N LYS A 181 16.05 3.65 -80.59
CA LYS A 181 14.97 3.96 -81.54
C LYS A 181 15.14 5.32 -82.21
N LYS A 182 15.50 6.36 -81.44
CA LYS A 182 15.79 7.71 -81.97
C LYS A 182 16.98 7.70 -82.92
N SER A 183 18.03 6.95 -82.59
CA SER A 183 19.21 6.80 -83.46
C SER A 183 18.83 6.12 -84.78
N ILE A 184 18.00 5.08 -84.74
CA ILE A 184 17.46 4.43 -85.94
C ILE A 184 16.69 5.44 -86.80
N SER A 185 15.75 6.18 -86.21
CA SER A 185 14.96 7.16 -86.97
C SER A 185 15.82 8.26 -87.59
N SER A 186 16.85 8.75 -86.87
CA SER A 186 17.78 9.77 -87.38
C SER A 186 18.66 9.25 -88.51
N ILE A 187 19.05 7.97 -88.48
CA ILE A 187 19.76 7.32 -89.60
C ILE A 187 18.83 7.19 -90.81
N GLU A 188 17.57 6.81 -90.59
CA GLU A 188 16.59 6.64 -91.66
C GLU A 188 16.23 7.96 -92.35
N THR A 189 16.07 9.06 -91.60
CA THR A 189 15.79 10.38 -92.17
C THR A 189 16.99 10.96 -92.93
N ASN A 190 18.22 10.70 -92.45
CA ASN A 190 19.45 11.21 -93.05
C ASN A 190 20.00 10.33 -94.19
N LYS A 191 19.27 9.31 -94.66
CA LYS A 191 19.64 8.54 -95.86
C LYS A 191 19.61 9.38 -97.15
N ASN A 192 18.88 10.49 -97.17
CA ASN A 192 18.64 11.28 -98.38
C ASN A 192 19.24 12.70 -98.37
N GLU A 193 19.83 13.19 -97.27
CA GLU A 193 20.46 14.52 -97.18
C GLU A 193 21.89 14.45 -96.60
N ARG A 194 22.76 15.40 -96.99
CA ARG A 194 24.16 15.49 -96.51
C ARG A 194 24.18 15.82 -95.01
N MET A 195 24.23 14.78 -94.19
CA MET A 195 24.33 14.83 -92.73
C MET A 195 25.43 15.79 -92.25
N SER A 196 25.12 16.68 -91.30
CA SER A 196 26.09 17.64 -90.77
C SER A 196 27.16 16.94 -89.90
N HIS A 197 28.31 17.59 -89.74
CA HIS A 197 29.44 17.03 -88.98
C HIS A 197 29.11 16.82 -87.49
N VAL A 198 28.13 17.58 -86.95
CA VAL A 198 27.65 17.46 -85.56
C VAL A 198 26.76 16.23 -85.41
N GLU A 199 25.79 16.04 -86.31
CA GLU A 199 24.87 14.90 -86.31
C GLU A 199 25.62 13.57 -86.53
N ARG A 200 26.62 13.60 -87.42
CA ARG A 200 27.50 12.45 -87.64
C ARG A 200 28.30 12.09 -86.38
N HIS A 201 28.77 13.09 -85.65
CA HIS A 201 29.53 12.87 -84.41
C HIS A 201 28.62 12.39 -83.25
N GLU A 202 27.37 12.84 -83.20
CA GLU A 202 26.36 12.32 -82.26
C GLU A 202 25.98 10.88 -82.57
N LEU A 203 25.78 10.53 -83.84
CA LEU A 203 25.52 9.16 -84.28
C LEU A 203 26.70 8.22 -84.00
N LEU A 204 27.94 8.64 -84.26
CA LEU A 204 29.13 7.85 -83.93
C LEU A 204 29.32 7.67 -82.41
N ARG A 205 28.90 8.65 -81.60
CA ARG A 205 28.86 8.52 -80.13
C ARG A 205 27.76 7.56 -79.67
N ALA A 206 26.60 7.56 -80.33
CA ALA A 206 25.51 6.63 -80.06
C ALA A 206 25.91 5.19 -80.46
N ASP A 207 26.54 5.02 -81.61
CA ASP A 207 27.05 3.74 -82.14
C ASP A 207 28.04 3.08 -81.15
N ARG A 208 28.92 3.86 -80.53
CA ARG A 208 29.82 3.37 -79.47
C ARG A 208 29.13 2.96 -78.17
N LYS A 209 27.89 3.40 -77.93
CA LYS A 209 27.09 3.05 -76.74
C LYS A 209 26.12 1.90 -77.01
N ILE A 210 25.93 1.51 -78.27
CA ILE A 210 25.10 0.37 -78.67
C ILE A 210 25.94 -0.90 -78.47
N GLY A 211 25.57 -1.72 -77.48
CA GLY A 211 26.22 -3.00 -77.21
C GLY A 211 26.28 -3.42 -75.75
N GLY A 212 26.10 -2.49 -74.80
CA GLY A 212 26.04 -2.80 -73.37
C GLY A 212 24.60 -3.06 -72.92
N ILE A 213 24.18 -4.32 -72.82
CA ILE A 213 22.89 -4.67 -72.21
C ILE A 213 23.02 -4.52 -70.68
N PRO A 214 22.16 -3.73 -70.02
CA PRO A 214 22.17 -3.64 -68.55
C PRO A 214 21.92 -5.02 -67.92
N ALA A 215 22.74 -5.40 -66.95
CA ALA A 215 22.54 -6.64 -66.20
C ALA A 215 21.28 -6.51 -65.32
N VAL A 216 20.39 -7.51 -65.41
CA VAL A 216 19.21 -7.63 -64.56
C VAL A 216 19.49 -8.70 -63.50
N PRO A 217 19.25 -8.43 -62.21
CA PRO A 217 19.46 -9.42 -61.16
C PRO A 217 18.65 -10.70 -61.42
N SER A 218 19.23 -11.87 -61.11
CA SER A 218 18.51 -13.14 -61.17
C SER A 218 17.49 -13.25 -60.02
N LEU A 219 16.48 -14.13 -60.15
CA LEU A 219 15.46 -14.30 -59.11
C LEU A 219 16.05 -14.75 -57.76
N GLU A 220 17.20 -15.44 -57.79
CA GLU A 220 17.93 -15.91 -56.61
C GLU A 220 18.69 -14.78 -55.91
N GLU A 221 19.03 -13.72 -56.64
CA GLU A 221 19.67 -12.50 -56.12
C GLU A 221 18.65 -11.52 -55.52
N LEU A 222 17.35 -11.80 -55.67
CA LEU A 222 16.30 -10.97 -55.10
C LEU A 222 16.12 -11.27 -53.60
N PRO A 223 15.98 -10.22 -52.77
CA PRO A 223 15.71 -10.40 -51.36
C PRO A 223 14.41 -11.17 -51.10
N PHE A 224 14.48 -12.19 -50.23
CA PHE A 224 13.34 -13.00 -49.79
C PHE A 224 12.95 -12.66 -48.34
N LEU A 225 11.69 -12.30 -48.12
CA LEU A 225 11.19 -11.91 -46.79
C LEU A 225 10.63 -13.14 -46.06
N ASN A 226 11.14 -13.40 -44.87
CA ASN A 226 10.66 -14.47 -43.98
C ASN A 226 10.06 -13.89 -42.70
N PHE A 227 8.83 -14.28 -42.39
CA PHE A 227 8.23 -13.99 -41.09
C PHE A 227 8.44 -15.17 -40.13
N LYS A 228 9.16 -14.91 -39.02
CA LYS A 228 9.31 -15.87 -37.94
C LYS A 228 8.17 -15.67 -36.93
N PHE A 229 7.23 -16.61 -36.91
CA PHE A 229 6.14 -16.63 -35.93
C PHE A 229 6.68 -16.74 -34.50
N PRO A 230 5.96 -16.20 -33.49
CA PRO A 230 6.25 -16.48 -32.08
C PRO A 230 6.33 -17.99 -31.84
N SER A 231 7.39 -18.42 -31.16
CA SER A 231 7.61 -19.85 -30.91
C SER A 231 6.67 -20.37 -29.81
N LYS A 232 6.27 -21.65 -29.87
CA LYS A 232 5.43 -22.28 -28.85
C LYS A 232 5.95 -22.08 -27.40
N PRO A 233 7.26 -22.16 -27.11
CA PRO A 233 7.78 -21.88 -25.76
C PRO A 233 7.53 -20.46 -25.27
N GLN A 234 7.67 -19.45 -26.15
CA GLN A 234 7.42 -18.05 -25.79
C GLN A 234 5.96 -17.78 -25.45
N VAL A 235 5.04 -18.40 -26.20
CA VAL A 235 3.61 -18.32 -25.90
C VAL A 235 3.30 -19.00 -24.57
N LYS A 236 3.91 -20.17 -24.31
CA LYS A 236 3.72 -20.90 -23.06
C LYS A 236 4.25 -20.12 -21.84
N GLU A 237 5.39 -19.46 -21.96
CA GLU A 237 5.94 -18.60 -20.91
C GLU A 237 4.99 -17.44 -20.57
N LEU A 238 4.44 -16.78 -21.60
CA LEU A 238 3.46 -15.72 -21.40
C LEU A 238 2.19 -16.23 -20.69
N LEU A 239 1.68 -17.40 -21.08
CA LEU A 239 0.53 -18.03 -20.42
C LEU A 239 0.85 -18.39 -18.96
N ASN A 240 2.02 -18.96 -18.69
CA ASN A 240 2.43 -19.30 -17.32
C ASN A 240 2.51 -18.06 -16.42
N ASN A 241 3.01 -16.94 -16.94
CA ASN A 241 3.02 -15.67 -16.21
C ASN A 241 1.60 -15.18 -15.89
N VAL A 242 0.66 -15.28 -16.84
CA VAL A 242 -0.75 -14.93 -16.60
C VAL A 242 -1.36 -15.85 -15.53
N HIS A 243 -1.01 -17.13 -15.54
CA HIS A 243 -1.53 -18.09 -14.56
C HIS A 243 -0.98 -17.88 -13.14
N SER A 244 0.21 -17.30 -12.98
CA SER A 244 0.77 -16.98 -11.68
C SER A 244 0.32 -15.62 -11.12
N MET A 245 -0.44 -14.83 -11.89
CA MET A 245 -0.86 -13.49 -11.47
C MET A 245 -2.11 -13.52 -10.58
N GLY A 246 -2.04 -12.77 -9.48
CA GLY A 246 -3.18 -12.54 -8.59
C GLY A 246 -3.50 -13.73 -7.68
N THR A 247 -3.95 -13.44 -6.47
CA THR A 247 -4.38 -14.46 -5.51
C THR A 247 -5.44 -13.86 -4.59
N ILE A 248 -6.46 -14.64 -4.25
CA ILE A 248 -7.48 -14.23 -3.29
C ILE A 248 -7.00 -14.58 -1.88
N LEU A 249 -6.69 -13.56 -1.10
CA LEU A 249 -6.33 -13.69 0.30
C LEU A 249 -7.53 -13.34 1.18
N ARG A 250 -7.81 -14.19 2.17
CA ARG A 250 -8.86 -13.92 3.17
C ARG A 250 -8.47 -12.78 4.10
N LEU A 251 -7.19 -12.67 4.41
CA LEU A 251 -6.57 -11.63 5.22
C LEU A 251 -5.23 -11.29 4.57
N GLY A 252 -4.84 -10.01 4.63
CA GLY A 252 -3.46 -9.64 4.32
C GLY A 252 -2.47 -10.38 5.24
N PRO A 253 -1.23 -10.59 4.78
CA PRO A 253 -0.20 -11.37 5.48
C PRO A 253 0.10 -10.84 6.89
N VAL A 254 -0.15 -9.56 7.13
CA VAL A 254 0.04 -8.87 8.41
C VAL A 254 -1.26 -8.22 8.84
N GLN A 255 -1.57 -8.27 10.13
CA GLN A 255 -2.75 -7.63 10.71
C GLN A 255 -2.38 -6.78 11.92
N ILE A 256 -3.08 -5.66 12.09
CA ILE A 256 -2.99 -4.86 13.30
C ILE A 256 -3.62 -5.64 14.46
N THR A 257 -2.81 -5.98 15.45
CA THR A 257 -3.19 -6.81 16.60
C THR A 257 -3.63 -5.97 17.79
N GLU A 258 -2.97 -4.82 18.00
CA GLU A 258 -3.14 -4.02 19.20
C GLU A 258 -2.98 -2.52 18.87
N ILE A 259 -3.85 -1.72 19.48
CA ILE A 259 -3.90 -0.27 19.35
C ILE A 259 -4.08 0.27 20.76
N GLU A 260 -3.10 1.00 21.27
CA GLU A 260 -3.18 1.67 22.57
C GLU A 260 -3.15 3.19 22.38
N GLU A 261 -4.10 3.89 23.00
CA GLU A 261 -4.06 5.35 23.07
C GLU A 261 -2.89 5.82 23.93
N LYS A 262 -2.12 6.79 23.42
CA LYS A 262 -1.03 7.46 24.13
C LYS A 262 -1.21 8.98 24.02
N PRO A 263 -0.53 9.78 24.86
CA PRO A 263 -0.61 11.25 24.79
C PRO A 263 -0.32 11.78 23.39
N GLY A 264 -1.34 12.37 22.75
CA GLY A 264 -1.31 12.90 21.38
C GLY A 264 -0.79 11.94 20.31
N SER A 265 -0.88 10.64 20.58
CA SER A 265 -0.37 9.58 19.73
C SER A 265 -1.14 8.28 19.93
N VAL A 266 -0.89 7.30 19.07
CA VAL A 266 -1.40 5.95 19.23
C VAL A 266 -0.24 4.99 19.01
N PHE A 267 -0.08 4.03 19.91
CA PHE A 267 0.83 2.92 19.76
C PHE A 267 0.12 1.81 18.97
N VAL A 268 0.73 1.37 17.89
CA VAL A 268 0.17 0.38 16.98
C VAL A 268 1.13 -0.78 16.90
N LYS A 269 0.61 -1.99 17.09
CA LYS A 269 1.37 -3.24 16.96
C LYS A 269 0.67 -4.16 15.98
N TRP A 270 1.46 -4.88 15.20
CA TRP A 270 0.97 -5.83 14.22
C TRP A 270 1.69 -7.17 14.32
N GLY A 271 1.08 -8.18 13.70
CA GLY A 271 1.59 -9.53 13.67
C GLY A 271 1.30 -10.21 12.35
N ILE A 272 2.17 -11.14 11.99
CA ILE A 272 2.01 -12.00 10.81
C ILE A 272 0.81 -12.92 11.07
N SER A 273 -0.16 -12.87 10.16
CA SER A 273 -1.37 -13.71 10.20
C SER A 273 -1.28 -14.90 9.26
N ASP A 274 -0.42 -14.81 8.24
CA ASP A 274 -0.17 -15.89 7.29
C ASP A 274 1.15 -16.61 7.62
N PRO A 275 1.11 -17.90 8.02
CA PRO A 275 2.30 -18.67 8.34
C PRO A 275 3.34 -18.76 7.22
N GLU A 276 2.93 -18.59 5.95
CA GLU A 276 3.86 -18.59 4.81
C GLU A 276 4.88 -17.46 4.91
N TYR A 277 4.50 -16.36 5.57
CA TYR A 277 5.34 -15.18 5.77
C TYR A 277 6.13 -15.25 7.09
N ALA A 278 6.05 -16.31 7.89
CA ALA A 278 6.63 -16.31 9.24
C ALA A 278 8.18 -16.35 9.31
N PHE A 279 8.86 -16.62 8.20
CA PHE A 279 10.29 -17.00 8.20
C PHE A 279 11.24 -16.00 7.52
N GLU A 280 10.72 -14.89 7.00
CA GLU A 280 11.51 -13.89 6.28
C GLU A 280 11.61 -12.58 7.06
N ASP A 281 12.73 -11.86 6.88
CA ASP A 281 12.90 -10.51 7.38
C ASP A 281 12.04 -9.56 6.53
N HIS A 282 10.90 -9.16 7.08
CA HIS A 282 9.94 -8.31 6.38
C HIS A 282 10.17 -6.83 6.68
N ILE A 283 10.07 -6.01 5.64
CA ILE A 283 9.89 -4.57 5.82
C ILE A 283 8.39 -4.31 5.86
N TYR A 284 7.89 -3.86 7.00
CA TYR A 284 6.51 -3.48 7.21
C TYR A 284 6.28 -2.03 6.78
N ILE A 285 5.15 -1.79 6.12
CA ILE A 285 4.69 -0.46 5.72
C ILE A 285 3.40 -0.17 6.49
N LEU A 286 3.42 0.86 7.35
CA LEU A 286 2.22 1.37 8.00
C LEU A 286 1.79 2.67 7.31
N GLN A 287 0.51 2.73 6.94
CA GLN A 287 -0.09 3.91 6.34
C GLN A 287 -1.26 4.43 7.18
N LYS A 288 -1.49 5.73 7.08
CA LYS A 288 -2.54 6.46 7.78
C LYS A 288 -3.34 7.32 6.81
N ALA A 289 -4.65 7.29 6.94
CA ALA A 289 -5.57 8.26 6.36
C ALA A 289 -6.26 9.07 7.45
N LEU A 290 -6.66 10.31 7.14
CA LEU A 290 -7.40 11.17 8.06
C LEU A 290 -8.90 10.86 7.99
N GLY A 291 -9.56 10.75 9.13
CA GLY A 291 -10.97 10.41 9.20
C GLY A 291 -11.24 8.90 9.13
N GLU A 292 -12.50 8.57 8.85
CA GLU A 292 -12.99 7.20 8.75
C GLU A 292 -13.04 6.81 7.27
N VAL A 293 -11.96 6.20 6.80
CA VAL A 293 -11.83 5.75 5.42
C VAL A 293 -12.23 4.28 5.37
N LEU A 294 -13.39 4.03 4.78
CA LEU A 294 -13.94 2.68 4.63
C LEU A 294 -13.35 1.95 3.41
N ASP A 295 -12.78 2.71 2.47
CA ASP A 295 -12.19 2.15 1.27
C ASP A 295 -10.69 1.82 1.46
N PRO A 296 -10.31 0.55 1.58
CA PRO A 296 -8.91 0.13 1.70
C PRO A 296 -8.08 0.36 0.44
N THR A 297 -8.62 0.80 -0.70
CA THR A 297 -7.83 1.15 -1.90
C THR A 297 -7.70 2.66 -2.10
N SER A 298 -8.23 3.48 -1.18
CA SER A 298 -8.14 4.94 -1.27
C SER A 298 -6.68 5.44 -1.35
N ASP A 299 -6.47 6.49 -2.15
CA ASP A 299 -5.22 7.23 -2.26
C ASP A 299 -4.99 8.18 -1.07
N ASP A 300 -5.94 8.31 -0.14
CA ASP A 300 -5.83 9.15 1.06
C ASP A 300 -4.81 8.62 2.08
N PHE A 301 -4.35 7.38 1.92
CA PHE A 301 -3.39 6.74 2.79
C PHE A 301 -1.97 7.22 2.53
N ILE A 302 -1.34 7.77 3.56
CA ILE A 302 0.04 8.25 3.53
C ILE A 302 0.91 7.30 4.36
N THR A 303 2.06 6.90 3.81
CA THR A 303 3.06 6.11 4.54
C THR A 303 3.65 6.91 5.71
N ILE A 304 3.56 6.34 6.91
CA ILE A 304 4.06 6.95 8.16
C ILE A 304 5.18 6.15 8.80
N TYR A 305 5.34 4.88 8.43
CA TYR A 305 6.44 4.04 8.88
C TYR A 305 6.77 3.00 7.81
N GLU A 306 8.07 2.75 7.67
CA GLU A 306 8.68 1.73 6.82
C GLU A 306 9.89 1.18 7.58
N GLY A 307 9.88 -0.12 7.90
CA GLY A 307 10.95 -0.75 8.67
C GLY A 307 10.61 -2.16 9.13
N ASP A 308 11.51 -2.78 9.87
CA ASP A 308 11.48 -4.18 10.33
C ASP A 308 10.80 -4.39 11.69
N GLU A 309 10.52 -3.32 12.43
CA GLU A 309 9.83 -3.40 13.72
C GLU A 309 8.36 -3.76 13.52
N ASN A 310 7.81 -4.54 14.45
CA ASN A 310 6.40 -4.95 14.43
C ASN A 310 5.47 -3.98 15.18
N TYR A 311 5.95 -2.76 15.43
CA TYR A 311 5.22 -1.71 16.13
C TYR A 311 5.64 -0.31 15.64
N CYS A 312 4.75 0.67 15.83
CA CYS A 312 5.05 2.07 15.56
C CYS A 312 4.21 3.01 16.46
N PHE A 313 4.80 4.14 16.83
CA PHE A 313 4.09 5.25 17.47
C PHE A 313 3.62 6.25 16.41
N VAL A 314 2.31 6.33 16.21
CA VAL A 314 1.69 7.33 15.33
C VAL A 314 1.53 8.62 16.11
N LYS A 315 2.48 9.56 15.94
CA LYS A 315 2.54 10.82 16.70
C LYS A 315 1.76 11.96 16.06
N ASN A 316 1.63 13.07 16.80
CA ASN A 316 1.02 14.33 16.36
C ASN A 316 -0.44 14.17 15.92
N LEU A 317 -1.22 13.43 16.71
CA LEU A 317 -2.64 13.26 16.48
C LEU A 317 -3.43 14.36 17.17
N GLU A 318 -4.48 14.82 16.48
CA GLU A 318 -5.46 15.73 17.06
C GLU A 318 -6.40 14.97 18.00
N ILE A 319 -6.72 15.60 19.12
CA ILE A 319 -7.59 15.00 20.15
C ILE A 319 -8.97 14.75 19.56
N ASN A 320 -9.51 13.55 19.79
CA ASN A 320 -10.83 13.11 19.35
C ASN A 320 -11.06 13.10 17.84
N ARG A 321 -10.00 13.20 17.03
CA ARG A 321 -10.10 13.08 15.58
C ARG A 321 -9.79 11.65 15.14
N SER A 322 -10.74 11.01 14.46
CA SER A 322 -10.56 9.66 13.89
C SER A 322 -9.48 9.66 12.82
N ILE A 323 -8.67 8.60 12.81
CA ILE A 323 -7.73 8.23 11.77
C ILE A 323 -7.96 6.78 11.38
N THR A 324 -7.63 6.43 10.14
CA THR A 324 -7.69 5.05 9.65
C THR A 324 -6.29 4.55 9.36
N LEU A 325 -5.97 3.35 9.85
CA LEU A 325 -4.66 2.73 9.72
C LEU A 325 -4.75 1.43 8.91
N ARG A 326 -3.73 1.16 8.10
CA ARG A 326 -3.51 -0.14 7.44
C ARG A 326 -2.02 -0.48 7.45
N VAL A 327 -1.69 -1.76 7.59
CA VAL A 327 -0.30 -2.25 7.55
C VAL A 327 -0.16 -3.29 6.45
N GLY A 328 0.99 -3.32 5.79
CA GLY A 328 1.33 -4.30 4.76
C GLY A 328 2.80 -4.69 4.85
N VAL A 329 3.21 -5.62 4.00
CA VAL A 329 4.61 -5.98 3.79
C VAL A 329 5.07 -5.32 2.50
N GLN A 330 6.32 -4.84 2.46
CA GLN A 330 6.97 -4.33 1.26
C GLN A 330 7.31 -5.49 0.33
N SER A 331 6.30 -6.05 -0.31
CA SER A 331 6.48 -6.81 -1.55
C SER A 331 5.60 -6.17 -2.63
N LEU A 332 6.01 -6.28 -3.89
CA LEU A 332 5.26 -5.73 -5.03
C LEU A 332 3.84 -6.32 -5.16
N GLU A 333 3.53 -7.39 -4.42
CA GLU A 333 2.29 -8.17 -4.52
C GLU A 333 1.57 -8.36 -3.17
N SER A 334 2.01 -7.69 -2.10
CA SER A 334 1.42 -7.92 -0.77
C SER A 334 0.11 -7.17 -0.55
N ALA A 335 -0.92 -7.93 -0.16
CA ALA A 335 -2.19 -7.38 0.30
C ALA A 335 -2.03 -6.57 1.61
N TRP A 336 -2.88 -5.57 1.80
CA TRP A 336 -2.96 -4.78 3.03
C TRP A 336 -3.74 -5.53 4.12
N SER A 337 -3.50 -5.14 5.37
CA SER A 337 -4.34 -5.53 6.50
C SER A 337 -5.76 -4.98 6.36
N SER A 338 -6.69 -5.53 7.13
CA SER A 338 -7.97 -4.83 7.36
C SER A 338 -7.72 -3.44 7.93
N THR A 339 -8.49 -2.45 7.52
CA THR A 339 -8.37 -1.08 8.03
C THR A 339 -8.82 -1.03 9.49
N ARG A 340 -8.14 -0.23 10.30
CA ARG A 340 -8.51 0.03 11.69
C ARG A 340 -8.72 1.51 11.92
N ILE A 341 -9.93 1.87 12.32
CA ILE A 341 -10.27 3.23 12.74
C ILE A 341 -9.89 3.38 14.22
N THR A 342 -9.15 4.43 14.54
CA THR A 342 -8.77 4.77 15.91
C THR A 342 -8.70 6.29 16.09
N LYS A 343 -8.60 6.74 17.33
CA LYS A 343 -8.41 8.14 17.72
C LYS A 343 -7.64 8.16 19.04
N THR A 344 -7.10 9.32 19.40
CA THR A 344 -6.60 9.55 20.76
C THR A 344 -7.49 10.55 21.47
N SER A 345 -7.95 10.20 22.66
CA SER A 345 -8.64 11.09 23.60
C SER A 345 -7.65 11.77 24.56
N VAL A 346 -6.41 11.28 24.62
CA VAL A 346 -5.38 11.74 25.55
C VAL A 346 -4.64 12.94 24.93
N PRO A 347 -4.61 14.11 25.58
CA PRO A 347 -3.94 15.28 25.06
C PRO A 347 -2.43 15.06 24.92
N ASN A 348 -1.79 15.83 24.03
CA ASN A 348 -0.32 15.89 23.95
C ASN A 348 0.31 16.29 25.29
N TYR A 349 1.57 15.90 25.49
CA TYR A 349 2.38 16.41 26.60
C TYR A 349 2.42 17.95 26.56
N GLY A 350 2.21 18.56 27.72
CA GLY A 350 2.24 20.01 27.84
C GLY A 350 2.57 20.48 29.25
N TRP A 351 3.22 21.63 29.33
CA TRP A 351 3.55 22.34 30.56
C TRP A 351 2.29 22.95 31.20
N SER A 352 2.26 23.00 32.53
CA SER A 352 1.27 23.76 33.28
C SER A 352 1.46 25.26 33.04
N LEU A 353 0.33 25.99 33.03
CA LEU A 353 0.28 27.45 32.87
C LEU A 353 0.40 28.20 34.21
N ASP A 354 0.48 27.48 35.34
CA ASP A 354 0.35 28.04 36.68
C ASP A 354 1.67 28.64 37.23
N ASN A 355 2.75 28.65 36.44
CA ASN A 355 4.04 29.17 36.85
C ASN A 355 4.38 30.49 36.14
N GLU A 356 4.26 31.59 36.86
CA GLU A 356 4.58 32.97 36.41
C GLU A 356 6.04 33.20 35.99
N ASP A 357 6.95 32.30 36.35
CA ASP A 357 8.36 32.41 36.02
C ASP A 357 8.73 31.81 34.66
N TYR A 358 7.77 31.16 34.01
CA TYR A 358 7.89 30.55 32.69
C TYR A 358 6.81 31.08 31.76
N MET A 359 7.23 31.47 30.56
CA MET A 359 6.31 31.75 29.46
C MET A 359 6.07 30.47 28.68
N ILE A 360 4.83 30.00 28.68
CA ILE A 360 4.42 28.78 28.00
C ILE A 360 3.80 29.11 26.64
N THR A 361 4.31 28.48 25.58
CA THR A 361 3.91 28.75 24.19
C THR A 361 3.73 27.47 23.37
N ASN A 362 3.29 27.60 22.12
CA ASN A 362 3.10 26.51 21.16
C ASN A 362 2.19 25.38 21.70
N ASN A 363 0.93 25.70 22.01
CA ASN A 363 -0.04 24.77 22.59
C ASN A 363 0.46 24.04 23.84
N ALA A 364 1.12 24.79 24.73
CA ALA A 364 1.72 24.29 25.97
C ALA A 364 2.92 23.35 25.82
N THR A 365 3.52 23.21 24.64
CA THR A 365 4.68 22.32 24.44
C THR A 365 6.02 22.99 24.71
N VAL A 366 6.09 24.32 24.71
CA VAL A 366 7.34 25.08 24.88
C VAL A 366 7.30 25.89 26.17
N ALA A 367 8.31 25.73 27.02
CA ALA A 367 8.51 26.51 28.24
C ALA A 367 9.79 27.35 28.12
N ALA A 368 9.63 28.67 28.25
CA ALA A 368 10.74 29.63 28.25
C ALA A 368 10.86 30.29 29.63
N LYS A 369 12.03 30.21 30.26
CA LYS A 369 12.27 30.89 31.53
C LYS A 369 12.29 32.41 31.32
N ILE A 370 11.58 33.18 32.14
CA ILE A 370 11.51 34.64 32.00
C ILE A 370 12.02 35.42 33.22
N ASN A 371 12.04 34.82 34.41
CA ASN A 371 12.52 35.46 35.64
C ASN A 371 13.84 34.86 36.13
N ASP A 372 14.70 35.64 36.80
CA ASP A 372 15.94 35.16 37.44
C ASP A 372 15.68 34.60 38.85
N GLN A 373 14.66 33.76 38.98
CA GLN A 373 14.24 33.09 40.21
C GLN A 373 14.22 31.59 39.95
N ALA A 374 14.84 30.80 40.81
CA ALA A 374 14.85 29.35 40.65
C ALA A 374 13.47 28.77 40.98
N SER A 375 12.80 28.24 39.96
CA SER A 375 11.47 27.66 40.09
C SER A 375 11.27 26.47 39.19
N ALA A 376 10.42 25.54 39.63
CA ALA A 376 10.04 24.35 38.90
C ALA A 376 8.72 24.54 38.16
N VAL A 377 8.71 24.26 36.86
CA VAL A 377 7.51 24.12 36.04
C VAL A 377 7.24 22.64 35.79
N PHE A 378 5.99 22.22 35.93
CA PHE A 378 5.56 20.82 35.77
C PHE A 378 4.73 20.66 34.51
N SER A 379 4.53 19.42 34.10
CA SER A 379 3.48 19.04 33.16
C SER A 379 2.11 19.34 33.76
N ARG A 380 1.14 19.60 32.89
CA ARG A 380 -0.25 19.83 33.29
C ARG A 380 -0.86 18.61 33.98
N ASP A 381 -0.53 17.43 33.49
CA ASP A 381 -1.11 16.15 33.91
C ASP A 381 0.01 15.10 34.06
N ALA A 382 -0.23 14.06 34.86
CA ALA A 382 0.59 12.85 34.89
C ALA A 382 0.20 11.94 33.73
N LEU A 383 0.96 11.99 32.65
CA LEU A 383 0.67 11.24 31.43
C LEU A 383 1.75 10.20 31.08
N ILE A 384 2.88 10.23 31.79
CA ILE A 384 4.02 9.39 31.47
C ILE A 384 3.86 8.02 32.12
N ASP A 385 3.70 6.98 31.32
CA ASP A 385 3.62 5.59 31.77
C ASP A 385 4.56 4.70 30.92
N ALA A 386 4.57 3.40 31.17
CA ALA A 386 5.33 2.46 30.37
C ALA A 386 4.88 2.41 28.91
N ASN A 387 5.82 1.96 28.08
CA ASN A 387 5.72 1.89 26.62
C ASN A 387 5.47 3.26 26.01
N GLN A 388 6.20 4.26 26.51
CA GLN A 388 6.17 5.63 26.02
C GLN A 388 7.58 6.16 25.77
N ILE A 389 7.65 7.09 24.84
CA ILE A 389 8.86 7.84 24.51
C ILE A 389 8.53 9.31 24.68
N ILE A 390 9.25 9.98 25.57
CA ILE A 390 9.15 11.43 25.76
C ILE A 390 10.48 12.08 25.40
N GLU A 391 10.41 13.16 24.64
CA GLU A 391 11.58 13.91 24.18
C GLU A 391 11.57 15.34 24.73
N PHE A 392 12.70 15.74 25.29
CA PHE A 392 12.99 17.12 25.67
C PHE A 392 14.01 17.70 24.69
N LYS A 393 13.59 18.70 23.93
CA LYS A 393 14.47 19.44 23.01
C LYS A 393 14.79 20.81 23.60
N PHE A 394 16.07 21.05 23.86
CA PHE A 394 16.58 22.34 24.30
C PHE A 394 16.73 23.25 23.08
N LEU A 395 15.83 24.21 22.92
CA LEU A 395 15.86 25.18 21.82
C LEU A 395 16.98 26.20 22.04
N ASP A 396 17.04 26.72 23.27
CA ASP A 396 18.09 27.63 23.71
C ASP A 396 18.63 27.17 25.06
N VAL A 397 19.93 27.40 25.26
CA VAL A 397 20.65 27.20 26.52
C VAL A 397 21.52 28.44 26.79
N PRO A 398 21.63 28.92 28.05
CA PRO A 398 22.56 30.00 28.39
C PRO A 398 24.01 29.60 28.10
N GLY A 399 24.83 30.57 27.66
CA GLY A 399 26.25 30.31 27.38
C GLY A 399 27.07 29.90 28.61
N GLN A 400 26.58 30.21 29.82
CA GLN A 400 27.15 29.76 31.08
C GLN A 400 26.07 29.22 32.01
N VAL A 401 26.14 27.92 32.32
CA VAL A 401 25.22 27.23 33.22
C VAL A 401 25.65 27.44 34.68
N LEU A 402 24.92 28.28 35.42
CA LEU A 402 25.25 28.68 36.80
C LEU A 402 24.67 27.75 37.88
N SER A 403 23.73 26.87 37.55
CA SER A 403 23.10 25.94 38.49
C SER A 403 23.22 24.48 38.04
N ASP A 404 23.10 23.54 38.98
CA ASP A 404 23.02 22.08 38.69
C ASP A 404 21.56 21.64 38.53
N GLU A 405 20.72 22.52 38.01
CA GLU A 405 19.30 22.26 37.75
C GLU A 405 19.10 21.68 36.35
N GLY A 406 17.87 21.28 36.01
CA GLY A 406 17.60 20.58 34.78
C GLY A 406 16.16 20.09 34.66
N ILE A 407 15.99 18.99 33.95
CA ILE A 407 14.70 18.35 33.71
C ILE A 407 14.53 17.11 34.58
N ALA A 408 13.30 16.73 34.89
CA ALA A 408 13.02 15.54 35.66
C ALA A 408 11.72 14.87 35.25
N LEU A 409 11.65 13.55 35.47
CA LEU A 409 10.39 12.81 35.60
C LEU A 409 10.09 12.67 37.08
N VAL A 410 8.86 12.91 37.51
CA VAL A 410 8.49 12.92 38.94
C VAL A 410 7.14 12.25 39.17
N SER A 411 6.99 11.56 40.31
CA SER A 411 5.72 10.88 40.68
C SER A 411 4.61 11.88 41.06
N GLU A 412 4.96 12.93 41.81
CA GLU A 412 4.03 13.96 42.25
C GLU A 412 4.62 15.36 42.05
N PRO A 413 3.82 16.40 41.76
CA PRO A 413 4.32 17.77 41.62
C PRO A 413 4.53 18.42 42.99
N GLY A 414 5.74 18.93 43.27
CA GLY A 414 6.08 19.61 44.52
C GLY A 414 5.82 21.14 44.51
N GLY A 415 5.24 21.67 43.44
CA GLY A 415 4.98 23.10 43.27
C GLY A 415 6.22 23.92 42.88
N LYS A 416 6.04 25.23 42.75
CA LYS A 416 7.04 26.17 42.20
C LYS A 416 8.42 26.09 42.86
N ASP A 417 8.47 25.81 44.17
CA ASP A 417 9.71 25.78 44.94
C ASP A 417 10.38 24.38 44.99
N ASP A 418 9.85 23.39 44.28
CA ASP A 418 10.41 22.02 44.26
C ASP A 418 11.83 22.00 43.68
N PHE A 419 12.76 21.38 44.40
CA PHE A 419 14.15 21.25 43.99
C PHE A 419 14.40 20.12 42.98
N LEU A 420 13.40 19.28 42.69
CA LEU A 420 13.44 18.09 41.82
C LEU A 420 14.43 16.99 42.25
N ARG A 421 15.46 17.30 43.03
CA ARG A 421 16.36 16.34 43.68
C ARG A 421 15.70 15.75 44.93
N ARG A 422 14.83 14.77 44.74
CA ARG A 422 14.10 14.09 45.82
C ARG A 422 13.74 12.66 45.44
N ARG A 423 13.22 11.91 46.40
CA ARG A 423 12.63 10.59 46.17
C ARG A 423 11.43 10.70 45.21
N GLY A 424 11.25 9.71 44.35
CA GLY A 424 10.21 9.71 43.32
C GLY A 424 10.54 10.65 42.16
N SER A 425 11.83 10.92 41.91
CA SER A 425 12.29 11.77 40.81
C SER A 425 13.50 11.17 40.09
N LEU A 426 13.44 11.19 38.76
CA LEU A 426 14.58 10.94 37.86
C LEU A 426 14.94 12.24 37.17
N MET A 427 15.98 12.91 37.66
CA MET A 427 16.43 14.21 37.21
C MET A 427 17.71 14.11 36.37
N ILE A 428 17.79 14.90 35.31
CA ILE A 428 18.99 15.10 34.51
C ILE A 428 19.34 16.58 34.57
N THR A 429 20.51 16.88 35.11
CA THR A 429 20.98 18.26 35.21
C THR A 429 21.50 18.77 33.87
N ALA A 430 21.57 20.09 33.70
CA ALA A 430 22.14 20.73 32.53
C ALA A 430 23.60 20.32 32.26
N ARG A 431 24.32 19.83 33.28
CA ARG A 431 25.69 19.33 33.14
C ARG A 431 25.77 17.84 32.77
N GLY A 432 24.62 17.20 32.59
CA GLY A 432 24.52 15.79 32.23
C GLY A 432 24.58 14.83 33.41
N LYS A 433 24.53 15.31 34.66
CA LYS A 433 24.42 14.42 35.83
C LYS A 433 23.04 13.81 35.90
N ILE A 434 22.98 12.56 36.32
CA ILE A 434 21.73 11.82 36.47
C ILE A 434 21.52 11.59 37.96
N LEU A 435 20.36 12.00 38.48
CA LEU A 435 19.95 11.76 39.85
C LEU A 435 18.66 10.95 39.82
N MET A 436 18.64 9.83 40.53
CA MET A 436 17.46 8.98 40.66
C MET A 436 17.15 8.82 42.15
N ASP A 437 15.93 9.17 42.52
CA ASP A 437 15.45 9.25 43.90
C ASP A 437 16.30 10.17 44.81
N GLY A 438 16.88 11.21 44.22
CA GLY A 438 17.73 12.19 44.90
C GLY A 438 19.22 11.82 44.96
N GLU A 439 19.57 10.59 44.58
CA GLU A 439 20.95 10.09 44.56
C GLU A 439 21.60 10.25 43.19
N GLU A 440 22.78 10.88 43.16
CA GLU A 440 23.59 11.03 41.94
C GLU A 440 24.15 9.67 41.49
N LYS A 441 23.95 9.33 40.22
CA LYS A 441 24.47 8.11 39.61
C LYS A 441 25.85 8.37 38.99
N LEU A 442 26.63 7.29 38.89
CA LEU A 442 28.01 7.34 38.41
C LEU A 442 28.11 7.73 36.92
N MET A 443 27.16 7.30 36.10
CA MET A 443 27.15 7.61 34.68
C MET A 443 26.59 9.02 34.47
N GLN A 444 27.26 9.78 33.62
CA GLN A 444 26.85 11.12 33.22
C GLN A 444 26.59 11.15 31.71
N LEU A 445 25.58 11.90 31.28
CA LEU A 445 25.33 12.24 29.89
C LEU A 445 26.19 13.45 29.47
N PRO A 446 26.31 13.72 28.16
CA PRO A 446 26.88 14.97 27.70
C PRO A 446 26.13 16.19 28.27
N PRO A 447 26.81 17.31 28.59
CA PRO A 447 26.16 18.55 28.97
C PRO A 447 25.20 19.06 27.89
N VAL A 448 24.10 19.67 28.30
CA VAL A 448 23.10 20.18 27.35
C VAL A 448 23.60 21.45 26.66
N HIS A 449 23.32 21.56 25.37
CA HIS A 449 23.58 22.74 24.55
C HIS A 449 22.35 23.07 23.71
N SER A 450 22.30 24.26 23.09
CA SER A 450 21.21 24.58 22.15
C SER A 450 21.13 23.53 21.04
N GLY A 451 19.93 23.01 20.80
CA GLY A 451 19.65 21.90 19.88
C GLY A 451 19.75 20.51 20.49
N ALA A 452 20.26 20.36 21.72
CA ALA A 452 20.35 19.06 22.38
C ALA A 452 18.97 18.44 22.61
N ARG A 453 18.93 17.10 22.51
CA ARG A 453 17.71 16.29 22.72
C ARG A 453 18.01 15.27 23.80
N ILE A 454 17.14 15.21 24.79
CA ILE A 454 17.13 14.15 25.80
C ILE A 454 15.87 13.32 25.58
N ILE A 455 16.05 12.05 25.28
CA ILE A 455 14.96 11.12 24.98
C ILE A 455 14.89 10.09 26.11
N PHE A 456 13.71 9.94 26.70
CA PHE A 456 13.43 8.87 27.64
C PHE A 456 12.55 7.83 26.96
N THR A 457 13.06 6.61 26.87
CA THR A 457 12.29 5.44 26.44
C THR A 457 11.98 4.61 27.67
N ILE A 458 10.70 4.52 28.02
CA ILE A 458 10.23 3.92 29.27
C ILE A 458 9.50 2.63 28.94
N THR A 459 9.98 1.51 29.46
CA THR A 459 9.35 0.20 29.31
C THR A 459 9.04 -0.43 30.67
N ARG A 460 7.94 -1.17 30.76
CA ARG A 460 7.57 -1.90 31.97
C ARG A 460 8.47 -3.13 32.08
N ARG A 461 9.16 -3.32 33.21
CA ARG A 461 9.88 -4.58 33.48
C ARG A 461 9.00 -5.55 34.26
N ASP A 462 8.40 -5.06 35.33
CA ASP A 462 7.47 -5.76 36.23
C ASP A 462 6.45 -4.75 36.79
N GLU A 463 5.59 -5.17 37.72
CA GLU A 463 4.47 -4.34 38.21
C GLU A 463 4.90 -3.02 38.85
N GLU A 464 6.09 -2.97 39.48
CA GLU A 464 6.58 -1.79 40.22
C GLU A 464 7.81 -1.14 39.58
N THR A 465 8.49 -1.82 38.65
CA THR A 465 9.78 -1.38 38.11
C THR A 465 9.68 -0.96 36.64
N LEU A 466 10.04 0.29 36.38
CA LEU A 466 10.26 0.80 35.03
C LEU A 466 11.72 0.59 34.62
N ARG A 467 11.93 0.19 33.36
CA ARG A 467 13.23 0.30 32.69
C ARG A 467 13.22 1.60 31.90
N VAL A 468 14.10 2.52 32.28
CA VAL A 468 14.23 3.82 31.64
C VAL A 468 15.55 3.89 30.89
N ASN A 469 15.49 3.92 29.57
CA ASN A 469 16.62 4.24 28.72
C ASN A 469 16.63 5.75 28.44
N ILE A 470 17.76 6.39 28.71
CA ILE A 470 17.96 7.82 28.58
C ILE A 470 19.04 8.05 27.54
N GLU A 471 18.69 8.75 26.48
CA GLU A 471 19.56 9.03 25.35
C GLU A 471 19.79 10.53 25.23
N CYS A 472 21.05 10.94 25.10
CA CYS A 472 21.44 12.32 24.84
C CYS A 472 22.66 12.32 23.92
N SER A 473 22.50 12.92 22.74
CA SER A 473 23.53 12.95 21.68
C SER A 473 23.99 11.53 21.29
N ASP A 474 25.25 11.19 21.52
CA ASP A 474 25.89 9.92 21.19
C ASP A 474 25.94 8.93 22.38
N LYS A 475 25.31 9.28 23.52
CA LYS A 475 25.35 8.48 24.73
C LYS A 475 23.96 8.03 25.17
N ALA A 476 23.86 6.75 25.52
CA ALA A 476 22.68 6.13 26.09
C ALA A 476 23.02 5.47 27.43
N VAL A 477 22.10 5.53 28.39
CA VAL A 477 22.21 4.83 29.67
C VAL A 477 20.86 4.24 30.05
N THR A 478 20.87 3.07 30.70
CA THR A 478 19.64 2.41 31.14
C THR A 478 19.65 2.25 32.64
N TYR A 479 18.53 2.58 33.28
CA TYR A 479 18.30 2.36 34.70
C TYR A 479 16.99 1.63 34.95
N TYR A 480 16.93 0.94 36.09
CA TYR A 480 15.69 0.39 36.63
C TYR A 480 15.23 1.29 37.77
N TRP A 481 14.00 1.78 37.69
CA TRP A 481 13.43 2.74 38.61
C TRP A 481 12.13 2.19 39.17
N ASN A 482 12.08 2.00 40.50
CA ASN A 482 10.87 1.63 41.21
C ASN A 482 10.10 2.91 41.56
N VAL A 483 9.01 3.16 40.84
CA VAL A 483 8.21 4.37 40.97
C VAL A 483 6.78 4.11 40.54
N GLU A 484 5.83 4.77 41.20
CA GLU A 484 4.42 4.72 40.85
C GLU A 484 4.14 5.57 39.59
N THR A 485 3.42 4.98 38.64
CA THR A 485 2.97 5.61 37.39
C THR A 485 1.48 5.91 37.42
N PRO A 486 0.98 6.93 36.71
CA PRO A 486 1.69 7.77 35.74
C PRO A 486 2.53 8.90 36.38
N LEU A 487 3.57 9.34 35.67
CA LEU A 487 4.51 10.36 36.10
C LEU A 487 4.20 11.72 35.45
N TYR A 488 4.56 12.78 36.16
CA TYR A 488 4.71 14.13 35.62
C TYR A 488 6.12 14.30 35.04
N PHE A 489 6.29 15.30 34.18
CA PHE A 489 7.61 15.83 33.87
C PHE A 489 7.75 17.24 34.43
N ALA A 490 8.99 17.65 34.70
CA ALA A 490 9.29 18.95 35.26
C ALA A 490 10.59 19.51 34.69
N ALA A 491 10.72 20.82 34.76
CA ALA A 491 11.96 21.54 34.50
C ALA A 491 12.16 22.61 35.57
N ARG A 492 13.40 22.77 36.04
CA ARG A 492 13.78 23.82 36.97
C ARG A 492 15.04 24.50 36.46
N PHE A 493 15.01 25.82 36.42
CA PHE A 493 16.17 26.64 36.05
C PHE A 493 16.18 27.96 36.84
N LEU A 494 17.38 28.48 37.12
CA LEU A 494 17.58 29.73 37.83
C LEU A 494 17.58 30.95 36.91
N GLN A 495 18.24 30.87 35.75
CA GLN A 495 18.47 32.02 34.87
C GLN A 495 17.34 32.25 33.87
N SER A 496 16.87 33.48 33.71
CA SER A 496 15.92 33.89 32.68
C SER A 496 16.49 33.84 31.27
N LYS A 497 17.79 34.10 31.10
CA LYS A 497 18.38 34.26 29.77
C LYS A 497 18.62 32.90 29.11
N LYS A 498 17.79 32.58 28.12
CA LYS A 498 17.97 31.50 27.13
C LYS A 498 17.63 30.08 27.59
N TRP A 499 16.91 29.83 28.68
CA TRP A 499 16.35 28.48 28.88
C TRP A 499 15.04 28.36 28.13
N ASN A 500 15.06 27.65 27.00
CA ASN A 500 13.89 27.41 26.16
C ASN A 500 13.80 25.92 25.83
N LEU A 501 12.74 25.26 26.28
CA LEU A 501 12.60 23.81 26.27
C LEU A 501 11.28 23.41 25.61
N MET A 502 11.35 22.49 24.66
CA MET A 502 10.18 21.88 24.03
C MET A 502 10.03 20.44 24.49
N VAL A 503 8.80 20.02 24.79
CA VAL A 503 8.44 18.61 25.06
C VAL A 503 7.69 18.00 23.87
N LYS A 504 7.95 16.73 23.57
CA LYS A 504 7.30 15.97 22.49
C LYS A 504 7.04 14.52 22.87
#